data_AF-A0A969GFW9-F1
#
_entry.id   AF-A0A969GFW9-F1
#
_cell.length_a   1.000
_cell.length_b   1.000
_cell.length_c   1.000
_cell.angle_alpha   90.00
_cell.angle_beta   90.00
_cell.angle_gamma   90.00
#
_symmetry.space_group_name_H-M   'P 1'
#
loop_
_entity.id
_entity.type
_entity.pdbx_description
1 polymer ?
#
loop_
_entity_poly.entity_id
_entity_poly.type
_entity_poly.pdbx_seq_one_letter_code
_entity_poly.pdbx_strand_id
1 'polypeptide(L)' 'MSHTVPFRGVFTIPATPFQDDGEIDWDGLKRVVEFCIGCGAHGI' A
#
# COMPACT_ATOMS: atom_id res chain seq x y z
N MET A 1 12.27 -11.10 -25.63
CA MET A 1 12.50 -10.29 -24.41
C MET A 1 11.15 -9.77 -23.97
N SER A 2 10.76 -9.99 -22.71
CA SER A 2 9.54 -9.36 -22.18
C SER A 2 9.84 -7.88 -22.02
N HIS A 3 9.20 -7.02 -22.82
CA HIS A 3 9.36 -5.57 -22.71
C HIS A 3 8.49 -5.10 -21.54
N THR A 4 9.03 -5.15 -20.32
CA THR A 4 8.40 -4.47 -19.19
C THR A 4 8.67 -2.97 -19.33
N VAL A 5 7.59 -2.19 -19.36
CA VAL A 5 7.69 -0.73 -19.35
C VAL A 5 7.90 -0.29 -17.90
N PRO A 6 8.84 0.61 -17.59
CA PRO A 6 9.04 1.09 -16.22
C PRO A 6 7.77 1.77 -15.68
N PHE A 7 7.39 1.44 -14.45
CA PHE A 7 6.32 2.14 -13.75
C PHE A 7 6.72 3.60 -13.45
N ARG A 8 5.74 4.50 -13.50
CA ARG A 8 5.91 5.93 -13.20
C ARG A 8 4.87 6.38 -12.18
N GLY A 9 5.29 7.20 -11.23
CA GLY A 9 4.43 7.74 -10.18
C GLY A 9 4.99 7.49 -8.79
N VAL A 10 4.17 7.71 -7.78
CA VAL A 10 4.51 7.48 -6.37
C VAL A 10 4.02 6.09 -5.98
N PHE A 11 4.95 5.23 -5.54
CA PHE A 11 4.67 3.89 -5.03
C PHE A 11 4.98 3.88 -3.54
N THR A 12 3.94 3.88 -2.73
CA THR A 12 4.10 3.97 -1.28
C THR A 12 4.38 2.60 -0.70
N ILE A 13 5.26 2.51 0.30
CA ILE A 13 5.45 1.29 1.09
C ILE A 13 4.60 1.45 2.37
N PRO A 14 3.33 1.03 2.38
CA PRO A 14 2.46 1.19 3.54
C PRO A 14 2.98 0.35 4.70
N ALA A 15 2.73 0.83 5.91
CA ALA A 15 2.92 0.01 7.10
C ALA A 15 1.95 -1.17 7.06
N THR A 16 2.38 -2.32 7.58
CA THR A 16 1.48 -3.43 7.91
C THR A 16 1.03 -3.25 9.37
N PRO A 17 -0.20 -2.81 9.62
CA PRO A 17 -0.69 -2.68 10.98
C PRO A 17 -1.02 -4.06 11.56
N PHE A 18 -0.77 -4.20 12.85
CA PHE A 18 -1.06 -5.40 13.63
C PHE A 18 -1.96 -5.03 14.81
N GLN A 19 -2.80 -5.97 15.21
CA GLN A 19 -3.52 -5.92 16.47
C GLN A 19 -2.56 -6.13 17.65
N ASP A 20 -3.02 -5.88 18.87
CA ASP A 20 -2.21 -6.05 20.08
C ASP A 20 -1.73 -7.50 20.30
N ASP A 21 -2.44 -8.49 19.75
CA ASP A 21 -2.08 -9.91 19.78
C ASP A 21 -1.10 -10.33 18.66
N GLY A 22 -0.72 -9.40 17.78
CA GLY A 22 0.20 -9.63 16.68
C GLY A 22 -0.45 -10.16 15.40
N GLU A 23 -1.76 -10.39 15.36
CA GLU A 23 -2.48 -10.70 14.13
C GLU A 23 -2.58 -9.46 13.23
N ILE A 24 -2.72 -9.65 11.93
CA ILE A 24 -2.84 -8.54 10.98
C ILE A 24 -4.16 -7.79 11.22
N ASP A 25 -4.07 -6.46 11.36
CA ASP A 25 -5.25 -5.58 11.33
C ASP A 25 -5.65 -5.33 9.87
N TRP A 26 -6.51 -6.19 9.31
CA TRP A 26 -6.96 -6.08 7.92
C TRP A 26 -7.78 -4.82 7.64
N ASP A 27 -8.61 -4.38 8.60
CA ASP A 27 -9.39 -3.14 8.46
C ASP A 27 -8.50 -1.91 8.58
N GLY A 28 -7.48 -1.95 9.45
CA GLY A 28 -6.40 -0.97 9.48
C GLY A 28 -5.62 -0.91 8.18
N LEU A 29 -5.23 -2.06 7.62
CA LEU A 29 -4.51 -2.13 6.37
C LEU A 29 -5.32 -1.51 5.23
N LYS A 30 -6.63 -1.78 5.18
CA LYS A 30 -7.55 -1.14 4.22
C LYS A 30 -7.53 0.39 4.37
N ARG A 31 -7.63 0.91 5.59
CA ARG A 31 -7.57 2.37 5.85
C ARG A 31 -6.23 2.98 5.43
N VAL A 32 -5.11 2.30 5.70
CA VAL A 32 -3.77 2.76 5.28
C VAL A 32 -3.67 2.85 3.76
N VAL A 33 -4.16 1.83 3.04
CA VAL A 33 -4.19 1.81 1.57
C VAL A 33 -5.09 2.92 1.02
N GLU A 34 -6.31 3.08 1.57
CA GLU A 34 -7.23 4.14 1.17
C GLU A 34 -6.63 5.53 1.38
N PHE A 35 -5.90 5.75 2.48
CA PHE A 35 -5.16 6.98 2.72
C PHE A 35 -4.07 7.23 1.67
N CYS A 36 -3.23 6.23 1.37
CA CYS A 36 -2.18 6.36 0.36
C CYS A 36 -2.76 6.73 -1.02
N ILE A 37 -3.87 6.07 -1.42
CA ILE A 37 -4.59 6.39 -2.66
C ILE A 37 -5.16 7.81 -2.61
N GLY A 38 -5.81 8.19 -1.51
CA GLY A 38 -6.36 9.53 -1.31
C GLY A 38 -5.32 10.66 -1.39
N CYS A 39 -4.06 10.36 -1.03
CA CYS A 39 -2.91 11.25 -1.17
C CYS A 39 -2.27 11.25 -2.57
N GLY A 40 -2.77 10.46 -3.52
CA GLY A 40 -2.28 10.41 -4.90
C GLY A 40 -1.22 9.35 -5.19
N ALA A 41 -1.15 8.28 -4.40
CA ALA A 41 -0.34 7.12 -4.75
C ALA A 41 -0.78 6.52 -6.10
N HIS A 42 0.20 6.17 -6.94
CA HIS A 42 0.00 5.53 -8.24
C HIS A 42 0.12 4.01 -8.15
N GLY A 43 0.68 3.53 -7.03
CA GLY A 43 0.76 2.13 -6.67
C GLY A 43 1.25 1.95 -5.24
N ILE A 44 1.35 0.69 -4.83
CA ILE A 44 1.78 0.22 -3.52
C ILE A 44 2.97 -0.73 -3.74
#